data_AF-A0AAU3FMI4-F1
#
_entry.id   AF-A0AAU3FMI4-F1
#
_cell.length_a   1.000
_cell.length_b   1.000
_cell.length_c   1.000
_cell.angle_alpha   90.00
_cell.angle_beta   90.00
_cell.angle_gamma   90.00
#
_symmetry.space_group_name_H-M   'P 1'
#
loop_
_entity.id
_entity.type
_entity.pdbx_description
1 polymer ?
#
loop_
_entity_poly.entity_id
_entity_poly.type
_entity_poly.pdbx_seq_one_letter_code
_entity_poly.pdbx_strand_id
1 'polypeptide(L)' 'MSAPFRPGPPPGPRPGPPPSPVGVDDDGAVRHPAVDAAVQAMANATVLSPADQIPQYEAAYQTLRETLATIDQA' A
#
# COMPACT_ATOMS: atom_id res chain seq x y z
N MET A 1 16.10 29.57 -36.77
CA MET A 1 16.02 29.85 -35.32
C MET A 1 15.69 28.57 -34.58
N SER A 2 16.55 28.07 -33.68
CA SER A 2 16.29 26.87 -32.86
C SER A 2 15.26 27.16 -31.77
N ALA A 3 14.25 26.30 -31.63
CA ALA A 3 13.30 26.33 -30.52
C ALA A 3 13.93 25.78 -29.23
N PRO A 4 13.59 26.32 -28.04
CA PRO A 4 14.13 25.82 -26.78
C PRO A 4 13.49 24.48 -26.37
N PHE A 5 14.33 23.50 -26.08
CA PHE A 5 13.97 22.24 -25.44
C PHE A 5 13.50 22.53 -24.00
N ARG A 6 12.20 22.36 -23.72
CA ARG A 6 11.68 22.38 -22.34
C ARG A 6 11.57 20.93 -21.83
N PRO A 7 12.27 20.56 -20.74
CA PRO A 7 12.06 19.27 -20.08
C PRO A 7 10.60 19.17 -19.58
N GLY A 8 9.96 18.03 -19.83
CA GLY A 8 8.60 17.75 -19.36
C GLY A 8 8.53 17.64 -17.83
N PRO A 9 7.33 17.84 -17.24
CA PRO A 9 7.12 17.72 -15.80
C PRO A 9 7.40 16.29 -15.30
N PRO A 10 7.86 16.13 -14.05
CA PRO A 10 8.13 14.81 -13.48
C PRO A 10 6.84 13.99 -13.40
N PRO A 11 6.90 12.66 -13.60
CA PRO A 11 5.76 11.78 -13.40
C PRO A 11 5.30 11.89 -11.94
N GLY A 12 4.08 12.39 -11.73
CA GLY A 12 3.45 12.42 -10.42
C GLY A 12 3.20 11.00 -9.87
N PRO A 13 2.94 10.87 -8.56
CA PRO A 13 2.61 9.59 -7.95
C PRO A 13 1.39 9.00 -8.65
N ARG A 14 1.60 7.87 -9.33
CA ARG A 14 0.49 7.12 -9.93
C ARG A 14 -0.39 6.59 -8.80
N PRO A 15 -1.72 6.74 -8.87
CA PRO A 15 -2.63 6.03 -8.00
C PRO A 15 -2.29 4.54 -8.01
N GLY A 16 -2.16 3.94 -6.82
CA GLY A 16 -1.96 2.50 -6.69
C GLY A 16 -3.10 1.72 -7.34
N PRO A 17 -2.86 0.47 -7.75
CA PRO A 17 -3.91 -0.39 -8.30
C PRO A 17 -5.09 -0.49 -7.32
N PRO A 18 -6.34 -0.59 -7.82
CA PRO A 18 -7.51 -0.71 -6.97
C PRO A 18 -7.37 -1.94 -6.05
N PRO A 19 -7.91 -1.88 -4.82
CA PRO A 19 -7.91 -3.03 -3.93
C PRO A 19 -8.61 -4.19 -4.63
N SER A 20 -7.89 -5.28 -4.84
CA SER A 20 -8.48 -6.50 -5.38
C SER A 20 -9.50 -7.04 -4.39
N PRO A 21 -10.68 -7.51 -4.85
CA PRO A 21 -11.63 -8.18 -3.97
C PRO A 21 -10.92 -9.35 -3.29
N VAL A 22 -11.21 -9.52 -1.99
CA VAL A 22 -10.79 -10.63 -1.12
C VAL A 22 -10.53 -11.90 -1.94
N GLY A 23 -9.26 -12.28 -2.06
CA GLY A 23 -8.88 -13.55 -2.68
C GLY A 23 -9.19 -14.65 -1.69
N VAL A 24 -9.82 -15.73 -2.12
CA VAL A 24 -9.88 -16.95 -1.32
C VAL A 24 -8.65 -17.76 -1.71
N ASP A 25 -7.75 -18.05 -0.77
CA ASP A 25 -6.59 -18.92 -1.03
C ASP A 25 -7.06 -20.36 -1.27
N ASP A 26 -6.17 -21.21 -1.80
CA ASP A 26 -6.45 -22.62 -2.12
C ASP A 26 -6.99 -23.42 -0.92
N ASP A 27 -6.63 -23.00 0.30
CA ASP A 27 -7.12 -23.54 1.59
C ASP A 27 -8.52 -23.03 2.02
N GLY A 28 -9.20 -22.21 1.21
CA GLY A 28 -10.50 -21.64 1.55
C GLY A 28 -10.45 -20.48 2.54
N ALA A 29 -9.25 -20.02 2.92
CA ALA A 29 -9.07 -18.88 3.81
C ALA A 29 -9.33 -17.55 3.07
N VAL A 30 -10.13 -16.67 3.68
CA VAL A 30 -10.31 -15.30 3.18
C VAL A 30 -8.99 -14.55 3.34
N ARG A 31 -8.43 -14.11 2.23
CA ARG A 31 -7.16 -13.40 2.19
C ARG A 31 -7.36 -11.96 1.79
N HIS A 32 -6.61 -11.12 2.47
CA HIS A 32 -6.66 -9.68 2.33
C HIS A 32 -5.28 -9.23 1.82
N PRO A 33 -5.06 -9.20 0.49
CA PRO A 33 -3.74 -8.90 -0.10
C PRO A 33 -3.12 -7.60 0.41
N ALA A 34 -3.96 -6.60 0.73
CA ALA A 34 -3.53 -5.35 1.35
C ALA A 34 -2.95 -5.56 2.75
N VAL A 35 -3.58 -6.41 3.57
CA VAL A 35 -3.09 -6.78 4.91
C VAL A 35 -1.80 -7.57 4.79
N ASP A 36 -1.72 -8.53 3.87
CA ASP A 36 -0.49 -9.32 3.65
C ASP A 36 0.69 -8.41 3.25
N ALA A 37 0.44 -7.44 2.36
CA ALA A 37 1.43 -6.45 1.98
C ALA A 37 1.84 -5.55 3.17
N ALA A 38 0.90 -5.14 4.02
CA ALA A 38 1.17 -4.33 5.21
C ALA A 38 2.02 -5.09 6.24
N VAL A 39 1.76 -6.38 6.46
CA VAL A 39 2.58 -7.25 7.32
C VAL A 39 4.01 -7.37 6.79
N GLN A 40 4.16 -7.59 5.49
CA GLN A 40 5.48 -7.62 4.86
C GLN A 40 6.21 -6.28 4.97
N ALA A 41 5.50 -5.16 4.80
CA ALA A 41 6.07 -3.82 4.95
C ALA A 41 6.55 -3.57 6.38
N MET A 42 5.79 -3.97 7.41
CA MET A 42 6.22 -3.89 8.81
C MET A 42 7.45 -4.75 9.10
N ALA A 43 7.54 -5.95 8.52
CA ALA A 43 8.73 -6.79 8.64
C ALA A 43 9.97 -6.11 8.06
N ASN A 44 9.84 -5.46 6.89
CA ASN A 44 10.90 -4.67 6.27
C ASN A 44 11.22 -3.39 7.08
N ALA A 45 10.24 -2.81 7.76
CA ALA A 45 10.43 -1.59 8.55
C ALA A 45 11.38 -1.80 9.74
N THR A 46 11.53 -3.03 10.23
CA THR A 46 12.38 -3.35 11.39
C THR A 46 13.85 -2.95 11.22
N VAL A 47 14.34 -2.87 9.97
CA VAL A 47 15.72 -2.45 9.67
C VAL A 47 15.86 -0.95 9.39
N LEU A 48 14.75 -0.21 9.36
CA LEU A 48 14.73 1.23 9.12
C LEU A 48 15.08 2.03 10.37
N SER A 49 15.46 3.29 10.17
CA SER A 49 15.61 4.24 11.27
C SER A 49 14.26 4.48 11.98
N PRO A 50 14.24 4.81 13.27
CA PRO A 50 12.97 5.07 13.99
C PRO A 50 12.10 6.14 13.33
N ALA A 51 12.70 7.16 12.70
CA ALA A 51 11.96 8.19 11.99
C ALA A 51 11.23 7.64 10.75
N ASP A 52 11.81 6.65 10.09
CA ASP A 52 11.25 6.01 8.90
C ASP A 52 10.31 4.84 9.24
N GLN A 53 10.36 4.32 10.47
CA GLN A 53 9.43 3.29 10.95
C GLN A 53 8.01 3.84 11.15
N ILE A 54 7.88 5.07 11.67
CA ILE A 54 6.58 5.71 11.95
C ILE A 54 5.63 5.68 10.75
N PRO A 55 6.00 6.19 9.56
CA PRO A 55 5.09 6.18 8.41
C PRO A 55 4.69 4.76 7.96
N GLN A 56 5.51 3.74 8.22
CA GLN A 56 5.18 2.34 7.89
C GLN A 56 4.11 1.78 8.84
N TYR A 57 4.22 2.06 10.14
CA TYR A 57 3.20 1.66 11.12
C TYR A 57 1.88 2.39 10.91
N GLU A 58 1.92 3.68 10.56
CA GLU A 58 0.72 4.45 10.24
C GLU A 58 -0.01 3.90 8.99
N ALA A 59 0.74 3.59 7.94
CA ALA A 59 0.20 2.97 6.73
C ALA A 59 -0.43 1.60 7.05
N ALA A 60 0.25 0.75 7.81
CA ALA A 60 -0.29 -0.54 8.23
C ALA A 60 -1.58 -0.39 9.05
N TYR A 61 -1.62 0.54 9.99
CA TYR A 61 -2.81 0.82 10.78
C TYR A 61 -4.00 1.25 9.91
N GLN A 62 -3.75 2.15 8.93
CA GLN A 62 -4.78 2.58 7.99
C GLN A 62 -5.34 1.38 7.21
N THR A 63 -4.48 0.50 6.69
CA THR A 63 -4.89 -0.70 5.94
C THR A 63 -5.72 -1.65 6.80
N LEU A 64 -5.32 -1.90 8.05
CA LEU A 64 -6.11 -2.74 8.96
C LEU A 64 -7.49 -2.11 9.21
N ARG A 65 -7.56 -0.80 9.43
CA ARG A 65 -8.83 -0.09 9.65
C ARG A 65 -9.77 -0.21 8.45
N GLU A 66 -9.25 -0.01 7.25
CA GLU A 66 -10.04 -0.12 6.01
C GLU A 66 -10.53 -1.56 5.76
N THR A 67 -9.68 -2.54 6.05
CA THR A 67 -10.05 -3.95 5.92
C THR A 67 -11.15 -4.35 6.90
N LEU A 68 -11.03 -3.95 8.17
CA LEU A 68 -12.08 -4.19 9.17
C LEU A 68 -13.40 -3.51 8.80
N ALA A 69 -13.35 -2.27 8.31
CA ALA A 69 -14.54 -1.58 7.84
C ALA A 69 -15.20 -2.30 6.66
N THR A 70 -14.41 -2.90 5.77
CA THR A 70 -14.93 -3.67 4.62
C THR A 70 -15.60 -4.97 5.08
N ILE A 71 -15.01 -5.65 6.07
CA ILE A 71 -15.59 -6.88 6.65
C ILE A 71 -16.89 -6.57 7.39
N ASP A 72 -16.96 -5.47 8.14
CA ASP A 72 -18.17 -5.05 8.87
C ASP A 72 -19.34 -4.69 7.94
N GLN A 73 -19.05 -4.25 6.71
CA GLN A 73 -20.05 -3.88 5.70
C GLN A 73 -20.55 -5.05 4.84
N ALA A 74 -19.92 -6.23 4.94
CA ALA A 74 -20.23 -7.41 4.14
C ALA A 74 -21.36 -8.25 4.78
#